data_AF-A0AAW0IFM4-F1
#
_entry.id   AF-A0AAW0IFM4-F1
#
_cell.length_a   1.000
_cell.length_b   1.000
_cell.length_c   1.000
_cell.angle_alpha   90.00
_cell.angle_beta   90.00
_cell.angle_gamma   90.00
#
_symmetry.space_group_name_H-M   'P 1'
#
loop_
_entity.id
_entity.type
_entity.pdbx_description
1 polymer ?
#
loop_
_entity_poly.entity_id
_entity_poly.type
_entity_poly.pdbx_seq_one_letter_code
_entity_poly.pdbx_strand_id
1 'polypeptide(L)'
;MSRRKTREPKEENVTLGPATREGEQVFGVAHIFASFNDTFIHVTDLSGRETLVRITVLTKEKNCLNSLDVCWGMKVKADRDESSPYAAMLAAQDVSQRCKELGITALHIKLRATGGNKTKTPGPGAQSALRALARSGMKIGRIVFMFYATLD
;
A
#
# COMPACT_ATOMS: atom_id res chain seq x y z
N MET A 1 29.58 -27.11 -33.56
CA MET A 1 29.23 -27.23 -32.12
C MET A 1 28.04 -26.32 -31.84
N SER A 2 26.85 -26.87 -31.61
CA SER A 2 25.66 -26.07 -31.32
C SER A 2 25.65 -25.70 -29.83
N ARG A 3 25.59 -24.40 -29.54
CA ARG A 3 25.59 -23.83 -28.19
C ARG A 3 24.32 -24.32 -27.46
N ARG A 4 24.49 -25.18 -26.46
CA ARG A 4 23.39 -25.58 -25.56
C ARG A 4 22.78 -24.32 -24.97
N LYS A 5 21.52 -24.07 -25.29
CA LYS A 5 20.71 -23.02 -24.67
C LYS A 5 20.45 -23.44 -23.23
N THR A 6 21.18 -22.86 -22.28
CA THR A 6 20.91 -23.00 -20.85
C THR A 6 19.48 -22.56 -20.60
N ARG A 7 18.64 -23.46 -20.09
CA ARG A 7 17.29 -23.13 -19.64
C ARG A 7 17.43 -22.30 -18.37
N GLU A 8 17.01 -21.05 -18.42
CA GLU A 8 16.87 -20.22 -17.21
C GLU A 8 15.88 -20.91 -16.26
N PRO A 9 16.20 -21.00 -14.95
CA PRO A 9 15.28 -21.57 -13.98
C PRO A 9 14.02 -20.72 -13.94
N LYS A 10 12.85 -21.33 -14.14
CA LYS A 10 11.57 -20.68 -13.89
C LYS A 10 11.49 -20.42 -12.38
N GLU A 11 11.50 -19.16 -11.98
CA GLU A 11 11.15 -18.79 -10.61
C GLU A 11 9.70 -19.26 -10.36
N GLU A 12 9.56 -20.36 -9.62
CA GLU A 12 8.27 -20.78 -9.10
C GLU A 12 7.83 -19.71 -8.10
N ASN A 13 6.86 -18.89 -8.51
CA ASN A 13 6.30 -17.87 -7.64
C ASN A 13 5.43 -18.58 -6.60
N VAL A 14 6.04 -18.98 -5.48
CA VAL A 14 5.38 -19.64 -4.35
C VAL A 14 4.38 -18.64 -3.76
N THR A 15 3.12 -18.76 -4.16
CA THR A 15 2.03 -17.94 -3.65
C THR A 15 1.58 -18.52 -2.32
N LEU A 16 1.99 -17.90 -1.23
CA LEU A 16 1.61 -18.28 0.16
C LEU A 16 0.18 -17.84 0.54
N GLY A 17 -0.64 -17.46 -0.46
CA GLY A 17 -1.99 -16.95 -0.24
C GLY A 17 -3.00 -18.06 0.09
N PRO A 18 -4.12 -17.72 0.73
CA PRO A 18 -5.18 -18.67 1.00
C PRO A 18 -5.75 -19.25 -0.31
N ALA A 19 -6.05 -20.55 -0.31
CA ALA A 19 -6.69 -21.23 -1.45
C ALA A 19 -8.17 -20.81 -1.54
N THR A 20 -8.44 -19.63 -2.10
CA THR A 20 -9.81 -19.15 -2.31
C THR A 20 -10.49 -19.83 -3.50
N ARG A 21 -11.78 -20.13 -3.34
CA ARG A 21 -12.65 -20.65 -4.41
C ARG A 21 -13.03 -19.52 -5.37
N GLU A 22 -13.34 -19.87 -6.61
CA GLU A 22 -13.77 -18.91 -7.63
C GLU A 22 -15.03 -18.15 -7.14
N GLY A 23 -14.88 -16.84 -6.89
CA GLY A 23 -15.96 -15.97 -6.42
C GLY A 23 -15.80 -15.45 -4.98
N GLU A 24 -14.94 -16.07 -4.17
CA GLU A 24 -14.66 -15.61 -2.82
C GLU A 24 -13.61 -14.49 -2.82
N GLN A 25 -13.86 -13.45 -2.02
CA GLN A 25 -12.96 -12.29 -1.92
C GLN A 25 -12.22 -12.34 -0.60
N VAL A 26 -10.89 -12.29 -0.67
CA VAL A 26 -10.03 -12.15 0.49
C VAL A 26 -9.94 -10.67 0.81
N PHE A 27 -10.51 -10.30 1.96
CA PHE A 27 -10.55 -8.92 2.42
C PHE A 27 -9.33 -8.59 3.27
N GLY A 28 -8.64 -7.52 2.92
CA GLY A 28 -7.67 -6.83 3.77
C GLY A 28 -8.18 -5.45 4.19
N VAL A 29 -7.44 -4.76 5.07
CA VAL A 29 -7.73 -3.39 5.48
C VAL A 29 -6.60 -2.48 5.01
N ALA A 30 -6.92 -1.51 4.15
CA ALA A 30 -6.04 -0.45 3.71
C ALA A 30 -6.21 0.80 4.58
N HIS A 31 -5.26 1.02 5.47
CA HIS A 31 -5.07 2.26 6.21
C HIS A 31 -4.35 3.28 5.34
N ILE A 32 -5.08 4.30 4.88
CA ILE A 32 -4.54 5.41 4.11
C ILE A 32 -4.41 6.60 5.07
N PHE A 33 -3.19 6.95 5.42
CA PHE A 33 -2.90 8.20 6.14
C PHE A 33 -2.53 9.26 5.12
N ALA A 34 -3.28 10.36 5.09
CA ALA A 34 -3.01 11.47 4.20
C ALA A 34 -2.88 12.76 5.01
N SER A 35 -1.64 13.23 5.11
CA SER A 35 -1.29 14.55 5.67
C SER A 35 -0.83 15.50 4.57
N PHE A 36 -0.58 16.76 4.94
CA PHE A 36 -0.05 17.76 4.01
C PHE A 36 1.43 17.55 3.68
N ASN A 37 2.16 16.78 4.50
CA ASN A 37 3.58 16.51 4.31
C ASN A 37 3.79 15.15 3.65
N ASP A 38 3.00 14.15 4.07
CA ASP A 38 3.18 12.77 3.66
C ASP A 38 1.85 12.05 3.40
N THR A 39 1.94 11.06 2.52
CA THR A 39 0.92 10.01 2.40
C THR A 39 1.51 8.63 2.70
N PHE A 40 0.75 7.82 3.43
CA PHE A 40 1.12 6.44 3.76
C PHE A 40 -0.01 5.51 3.38
N ILE A 41 0.34 4.41 2.74
CA ILE A 41 -0.59 3.34 2.39
C ILE A 41 -0.10 2.10 3.13
N HIS A 42 -0.94 1.62 4.02
CA HIS A 42 -0.64 0.48 4.87
C HIS A 42 -1.77 -0.53 4.78
N VAL A 43 -1.45 -1.72 4.31
CA VAL A 43 -2.38 -2.84 4.18
C VAL A 43 -2.09 -3.84 5.29
N THR A 44 -3.14 -4.15 6.02
CA THR A 44 -3.16 -5.12 7.12
C THR A 44 -4.22 -6.18 6.88
N ASP A 45 -4.19 -7.20 7.73
CA ASP A 45 -5.27 -8.15 7.88
C ASP A 45 -6.53 -7.51 8.50
N LEU A 46 -7.62 -8.28 8.64
CA LEU A 46 -8.87 -7.80 9.23
C LEU A 46 -8.72 -7.39 10.71
N SER A 47 -7.84 -8.07 11.46
CA SER A 47 -7.50 -7.72 12.85
C SER A 47 -6.73 -6.40 12.94
N GLY A 48 -5.98 -6.06 11.89
CA GLY A 48 -5.12 -4.88 11.86
C GLY A 48 -3.82 -5.05 12.63
N ARG A 49 -3.48 -6.27 13.07
CA ARG A 49 -2.24 -6.58 13.80
C ARG A 49 -1.11 -6.95 12.86
N GLU A 50 -1.41 -7.72 11.82
CA GLU A 50 -0.41 -8.18 10.88
C GLU A 50 -0.34 -7.25 9.68
N THR A 51 0.86 -6.73 9.44
CA THR A 51 1.13 -5.79 8.35
C THR A 51 1.58 -6.57 7.13
N LEU A 52 0.77 -6.57 6.09
CA LEU A 52 1.07 -7.29 4.85
C LEU A 52 1.96 -6.45 3.95
N VAL A 53 1.57 -5.19 3.75
CA VAL A 53 2.31 -4.26 2.90
C VAL A 53 2.22 -2.88 3.49
N ARG A 54 3.38 -2.26 3.73
CA ARG A 54 3.44 -0.85 4.08
C ARG A 54 4.38 -0.14 3.12
N ILE A 55 3.85 0.87 2.44
CA ILE A 55 4.63 1.74 1.57
C ILE A 55 4.45 3.17 2.04
N THR A 56 5.59 3.79 2.30
CA THR A 56 5.70 5.19 2.65
C THR A 56 6.26 5.97 1.47
N VAL A 57 5.71 7.15 1.19
CA VAL A 57 6.11 7.97 0.04
C VAL A 57 7.41 8.75 0.27
N LEU A 58 8.04 8.58 1.45
CA LEU A 58 9.24 9.27 1.92
C LEU A 58 10.45 9.19 0.98
N THR A 59 11.41 10.11 1.16
CA THR A 59 12.71 10.16 0.48
C THR A 59 13.76 9.17 0.99
N LYS A 60 14.57 8.64 0.06
CA LYS A 60 15.63 7.60 0.22
C LYS A 60 16.59 7.77 1.42
N GLU A 61 16.72 8.97 1.96
CA GLU A 61 17.69 9.31 3.01
C GLU A 61 17.25 8.99 4.44
N LYS A 62 15.94 8.89 4.72
CA LYS A 62 15.45 8.84 6.12
C LYS A 62 15.28 7.44 6.73
N ASN A 63 15.47 6.35 5.99
CA ASN A 63 15.31 4.96 6.50
C ASN A 63 16.35 3.97 5.95
N CYS A 64 17.63 4.36 5.94
CA CYS A 64 18.72 3.42 5.69
C CYS A 64 19.07 2.67 6.99
N LEU A 65 18.17 1.81 7.49
CA LEU A 65 18.50 0.81 8.49
C LEU A 65 18.11 -0.57 7.96
N ASN A 66 19.16 -1.32 7.64
CA ASN A 66 19.15 -2.66 7.11
C ASN A 66 18.66 -3.64 8.18
N SER A 67 17.44 -4.14 8.07
CA SER A 67 17.08 -5.49 8.52
C SER A 67 15.62 -5.74 8.14
N LEU A 68 15.43 -6.62 7.15
CA LEU A 68 14.19 -7.30 6.76
C LEU A 68 12.87 -6.51 6.90
N ASP A 69 12.29 -6.25 5.73
CA ASP A 69 10.92 -5.84 5.51
C ASP A 69 10.59 -4.35 5.74
N VAL A 70 9.93 -3.76 4.73
CA VAL A 70 9.21 -2.47 4.79
C VAL A 70 10.02 -1.17 4.60
N CYS A 71 10.71 -0.97 3.47
CA CYS A 71 10.89 0.39 2.88
C CYS A 71 11.48 0.43 1.44
N TRP A 72 11.22 -0.57 0.58
CA TRP A 72 11.73 -0.57 -0.81
C TRP A 72 10.86 0.21 -1.84
N GLY A 73 10.00 1.13 -1.38
CA GLY A 73 8.93 1.76 -2.18
C GLY A 73 8.92 3.29 -2.14
N MET A 74 10.07 3.91 -1.87
CA MET A 74 10.23 5.36 -1.87
C MET A 74 10.25 5.87 -3.32
N LYS A 75 9.14 6.46 -3.77
CA LYS A 75 8.98 6.80 -5.19
C LYS A 75 9.57 8.15 -5.56
N VAL A 76 9.68 9.07 -4.61
CA VAL A 76 10.10 10.44 -4.86
C VAL A 76 11.34 10.78 -4.05
N LYS A 77 12.27 11.51 -4.69
CA LYS A 77 13.57 11.89 -4.12
C LYS A 77 13.58 13.30 -3.51
N ALA A 78 12.52 14.08 -3.73
CA ALA A 78 12.41 15.45 -3.25
C ALA A 78 11.40 15.52 -2.10
N ASP A 79 11.80 16.10 -0.95
CA ASP A 79 10.94 16.20 0.24
C ASP A 79 9.65 17.00 -0.02
N ARG A 80 9.67 17.96 -0.94
CA ARG A 80 8.49 18.76 -1.31
C ARG A 80 7.37 17.94 -1.96
N ASP A 81 7.72 16.81 -2.58
CA ASP A 81 6.84 16.03 -3.44
C ASP A 81 6.30 14.78 -2.71
N GLU A 82 6.58 14.61 -1.41
CA GLU A 82 6.16 13.48 -0.58
C GLU A 82 4.62 13.42 -0.36
N SER A 83 3.94 14.58 -0.33
CA SER A 83 2.48 14.66 -0.28
C SER A 83 1.82 14.73 -1.66
N SER A 84 2.60 14.78 -2.73
CA SER A 84 2.06 15.00 -4.07
C SER A 84 1.12 13.86 -4.48
N PRO A 85 0.02 14.18 -5.19
CA PRO A 85 -0.96 13.18 -5.61
C PRO A 85 -0.36 12.12 -6.54
N TYR A 86 0.65 12.52 -7.33
CA TYR A 86 1.36 11.62 -8.24
C TYR A 86 2.17 10.57 -7.48
N ALA A 87 2.86 10.99 -6.42
CA ALA A 87 3.64 10.08 -5.58
C ALA A 87 2.75 9.06 -4.86
N ALA A 88 1.60 9.51 -4.33
CA ALA A 88 0.59 8.64 -3.71
C ALA A 88 0.01 7.61 -4.68
N MET A 89 -0.22 7.99 -5.95
CA MET A 89 -0.71 7.08 -6.99
C MET A 89 0.29 5.96 -7.28
N LEU A 90 1.56 6.29 -7.43
CA LEU A 90 2.60 5.30 -7.71
C LEU A 90 2.79 4.34 -6.54
N ALA A 91 2.79 4.84 -5.30
CA ALA A 91 2.85 4.00 -4.11
C ALA A 91 1.64 3.04 -4.04
N ALA A 92 0.43 3.51 -4.36
CA ALA A 92 -0.77 2.67 -4.39
C ALA A 92 -0.69 1.53 -5.42
N GLN A 93 -0.09 1.80 -6.59
CA GLN A 93 0.14 0.78 -7.62
C GLN A 93 1.08 -0.31 -7.11
N ASP A 94 2.21 0.09 -6.51
CA ASP A 94 3.20 -0.84 -5.96
C ASP A 94 2.60 -1.67 -4.81
N VAL A 95 1.75 -1.07 -3.95
CA VAL A 95 1.00 -1.81 -2.92
C VAL A 95 0.06 -2.85 -3.54
N SER A 96 -0.68 -2.47 -4.58
CA SER A 96 -1.65 -3.38 -5.21
C SER A 96 -1.00 -4.57 -5.90
N GLN A 97 0.20 -4.40 -6.46
CA GLN A 97 0.99 -5.48 -7.05
C GLN A 97 1.31 -6.54 -5.97
N ARG A 98 1.84 -6.10 -4.83
CA ARG A 98 2.18 -6.97 -3.69
C ARG A 98 0.95 -7.62 -3.07
N CYS A 99 -0.17 -6.89 -2.98
CA CYS A 99 -1.42 -7.47 -2.48
C CYS A 99 -1.91 -8.62 -3.36
N LYS A 100 -1.72 -8.55 -4.69
CA LYS A 100 -2.06 -9.63 -5.61
C LYS A 100 -1.15 -10.84 -5.47
N GLU A 101 0.15 -10.62 -5.26
CA GLU A 101 1.12 -11.69 -4.98
C GLU A 101 0.75 -12.46 -3.69
N LEU A 102 0.22 -11.76 -2.69
CA LEU A 102 -0.26 -12.33 -1.43
C LEU A 102 -1.67 -12.94 -1.52
N GLY A 103 -2.37 -12.80 -2.65
CA GLY A 103 -3.73 -13.34 -2.84
C GLY A 103 -4.88 -12.49 -2.27
N ILE A 104 -4.62 -11.22 -1.92
CA ILE A 104 -5.67 -10.29 -1.47
C ILE A 104 -6.41 -9.74 -2.69
N THR A 105 -7.74 -9.85 -2.70
CA THR A 105 -8.57 -9.42 -3.84
C THR A 105 -9.45 -8.22 -3.54
N ALA A 106 -9.77 -7.98 -2.26
CA ALA A 106 -10.59 -6.86 -1.83
C ALA A 106 -9.97 -6.11 -0.63
N LEU A 107 -10.23 -4.80 -0.55
CA LEU A 107 -9.72 -3.94 0.52
C LEU A 107 -10.84 -3.09 1.13
N HIS A 108 -10.90 -3.09 2.46
CA HIS A 108 -11.61 -2.09 3.24
C HIS A 108 -10.72 -0.87 3.45
N ILE A 109 -11.23 0.33 3.17
CA ILE A 109 -10.41 1.54 3.21
C ILE A 109 -10.71 2.30 4.50
N LYS A 110 -9.68 2.53 5.31
CA LYS A 110 -9.72 3.42 6.47
C LYS A 110 -8.88 4.65 6.16
N LEU A 111 -9.54 5.76 5.86
CA LEU A 111 -8.89 7.02 5.52
C LEU A 111 -8.70 7.86 6.79
N ARG A 112 -7.46 8.32 7.03
CA ARG A 112 -7.06 9.06 8.22
C ARG A 112 -6.36 10.36 7.81
N ALA A 113 -6.81 11.47 8.40
CA ALA A 113 -6.09 12.75 8.37
C ALA A 113 -5.20 12.89 9.62
N THR A 114 -4.39 13.94 9.71
CA THR A 114 -3.50 14.17 10.86
C THR A 114 -4.26 14.23 12.19
N GLY A 115 -5.43 14.86 12.22
CA GLY A 115 -6.34 14.83 13.37
C GLY A 115 -5.78 15.52 14.62
N GLY A 116 -6.41 15.24 15.77
CA GLY A 116 -6.07 15.89 17.05
C GLY A 116 -6.28 17.41 17.01
N ASN A 117 -5.26 18.17 17.45
CA ASN A 117 -5.23 19.63 17.41
C ASN A 117 -4.83 20.19 16.04
N LYS A 118 -4.47 19.33 15.08
CA LYS A 118 -4.08 19.71 13.72
C LYS A 118 -5.28 19.60 12.77
N THR A 119 -5.01 19.74 11.48
CA THR A 119 -6.03 19.69 10.44
C THR A 119 -6.71 18.33 10.37
N LYS A 120 -8.05 18.34 10.32
CA LYS A 120 -8.90 17.16 10.10
C LYS A 120 -9.18 16.90 8.62
N THR A 121 -8.81 17.85 7.76
CA THR A 121 -8.91 17.71 6.31
C THR A 121 -7.82 16.76 5.82
N PRO A 122 -8.17 15.71 5.06
CA PRO A 122 -7.17 14.81 4.50
C PRO A 122 -6.30 15.54 3.46
N GLY A 123 -5.02 15.15 3.41
CA GLY A 123 -4.05 15.72 2.47
C GLY A 123 -4.33 15.38 0.99
N PRO A 124 -3.64 16.05 0.06
CA PRO A 124 -3.91 15.96 -1.38
C PRO A 124 -3.70 14.55 -1.98
N GLY A 125 -2.85 13.70 -1.39
CA GLY A 125 -2.65 12.33 -1.87
C GLY A 125 -3.76 11.33 -1.48
N ALA A 126 -4.74 11.72 -0.65
CA ALA A 126 -5.81 10.84 -0.19
C ALA A 126 -6.68 10.30 -1.33
N GLN A 127 -7.21 11.21 -2.16
CA GLN A 127 -8.09 10.86 -3.28
C GLN A 127 -7.33 10.06 -4.34
N SER A 128 -6.09 10.46 -4.62
CA SER A 128 -5.24 9.84 -5.63
C SER A 128 -4.89 8.39 -5.28
N ALA A 129 -4.55 8.11 -4.02
CA ALA A 129 -4.29 6.75 -3.54
C ALA A 129 -5.52 5.85 -3.68
N LEU A 130 -6.70 6.33 -3.26
CA LEU A 130 -7.95 5.58 -3.37
C LEU A 130 -8.31 5.27 -4.83
N ARG A 131 -8.19 6.27 -5.71
CA ARG A 131 -8.44 6.10 -7.15
C ARG A 131 -7.47 5.12 -7.79
N ALA A 132 -6.20 5.15 -7.39
CA ALA A 132 -5.17 4.27 -7.89
C ALA A 132 -5.42 2.81 -7.51
N LEU A 133 -5.80 2.54 -6.26
CA LEU A 133 -6.17 1.20 -5.78
C LEU A 133 -7.39 0.63 -6.54
N ALA A 134 -8.39 1.47 -6.83
CA ALA A 134 -9.54 1.06 -7.65
C ALA A 134 -9.09 0.70 -9.08
N ARG A 135 -8.23 1.53 -9.67
CA ARG A 135 -7.77 1.37 -11.06
C ARG A 135 -6.85 0.17 -11.23
N SER A 136 -6.08 -0.20 -10.21
CA SER A 136 -5.21 -1.38 -10.26
C SER A 136 -5.96 -2.69 -10.09
N GLY A 137 -7.29 -2.68 -9.98
CA GLY A 137 -8.14 -3.87 -9.99
C GLY A 137 -8.41 -4.47 -8.61
N MET A 138 -8.11 -3.75 -7.53
CA MET A 138 -8.54 -4.14 -6.18
C MET A 138 -10.03 -3.83 -6.01
N LYS A 139 -10.79 -4.77 -5.45
CA LYS A 139 -12.20 -4.53 -5.13
C LYS A 139 -12.30 -3.69 -3.86
N ILE A 140 -13.00 -2.56 -3.95
CA ILE A 140 -13.18 -1.67 -2.81
C ILE A 140 -14.41 -2.12 -2.02
N GLY A 141 -14.20 -2.44 -0.75
CA GLY A 141 -15.27 -2.70 0.20
C GLY A 141 -15.77 -1.41 0.86
N ARG A 142 -16.06 -1.50 2.16
CA ARG A 142 -16.44 -0.33 2.98
C ARG A 142 -15.31 0.70 3.07
N ILE A 143 -15.68 1.97 2.93
CA ILE A 143 -14.81 3.13 3.13
C ILE A 143 -15.24 3.80 4.43
N VAL A 144 -14.32 3.96 5.37
CA VAL A 144 -14.55 4.64 6.64
C VAL A 144 -13.56 5.79 6.77
N PHE A 145 -14.09 6.98 7.02
CA PHE A 145 -13.28 8.14 7.35
C PHE A 145 -13.10 8.23 8.86
N MET A 146 -11.87 8.04 9.33
CA MET A 146 -11.51 8.25 10.73
C MET A 146 -11.24 9.73 10.96
N PHE A 147 -12.31 10.50 11.14
CA PHE A 147 -12.22 11.92 11.52
C PHE A 147 -11.86 12.13 13.00
N TYR A 148 -12.13 11.12 13.84
CA TYR A 148 -11.82 11.11 15.26
C TYR A 148 -10.91 9.92 15.55
N ALA A 149 -9.61 10.12 15.43
CA ALA A 149 -8.67 9.36 16.24
C ALA A 149 -8.47 10.16 17.52
N THR A 150 -9.40 10.03 18.46
CA THR A 150 -9.00 10.05 19.86
C THR A 150 -8.04 8.88 20.04
N LEU A 151 -6.91 9.17 20.70
CA LEU A 151 -5.95 8.16 21.13
C LEU A 151 -6.68 7.15 22.01
N ASP A 152 -6.83 5.93 21.51
CA ASP A 152 -6.94 4.71 22.31
C ASP A 152 -5.98 3.69 21.72
#